data_AF-B9AFJ3-F1
#
_entry.id   AF-B9AFJ3-F1
#
_cell.length_a   1.000
_cell.length_b   1.000
_cell.length_c   1.000
_cell.angle_alpha   90.00
_cell.angle_beta   90.00
_cell.angle_gamma   90.00
#
_symmetry.space_group_name_H-M   'P 1'
#
loop_
_entity.id
_entity.type
_entity.pdbx_description
1 polymer ?
#
loop_
_entity_poly.entity_id
_entity_poly.type
_entity_poly.pdbx_seq_one_letter_code
_entity_poly.pdbx_strand_id
1 'polypeptide(L)'
;MKTGKGVVKKYSREYNRTLKNGEKKKYTTKQIQITIPKHDDIYEDKEEVLIIPQSEIEEFKNLEDKVSALEIANYIYTNEIETTPKVNVEAFENEINQLKQEKDQLLSTLENESSKLETLKDKHSKLIEENENIKTKFVNIKQETENIKTKFTSIKDENKNLKDKCSYIKDENKSIKDSYERISNKYTSLKQDTLNTKTSYANIFESNQNLEKELKSMYDEYNELVDKYNELEEENYFLKSNKSHDEYIANRIKEFILKTD
;
A
#
# COMPACT_ATOMS: atom_id res chain seq x y z
N MET A 1 11.32 -77.17 -88.14
CA MET A 1 10.48 -77.21 -89.36
C MET A 1 11.31 -77.76 -90.51
N LYS A 2 10.82 -78.71 -91.31
CA LYS A 2 11.54 -79.16 -92.52
C LYS A 2 11.30 -78.11 -93.62
N THR A 3 12.35 -77.70 -94.34
CA THR A 3 12.25 -76.66 -95.38
C THR A 3 12.89 -77.13 -96.68
N GLY A 4 12.12 -77.10 -97.78
CA GLY A 4 12.62 -77.40 -99.13
C GLY A 4 12.69 -76.12 -99.98
N LYS A 5 13.78 -75.93 -100.72
CA LYS A 5 14.00 -74.73 -101.54
C LYS A 5 13.58 -74.98 -102.98
N GLY A 6 12.65 -74.16 -103.48
CA GLY A 6 12.14 -74.25 -104.85
C GLY A 6 12.13 -72.89 -105.54
N VAL A 7 12.34 -72.91 -106.86
CA VAL A 7 12.17 -71.70 -107.68
C VAL A 7 10.72 -71.63 -108.15
N VAL A 8 10.07 -70.53 -107.79
CA VAL A 8 8.68 -70.25 -108.18
C VAL A 8 8.67 -69.56 -109.55
N LYS A 9 8.08 -70.20 -110.55
CA LYS A 9 7.82 -69.60 -111.87
C LYS A 9 6.33 -69.34 -112.01
N LYS A 10 5.99 -68.08 -112.28
CA LYS A 10 4.61 -67.67 -112.52
C LYS A 10 4.40 -67.53 -114.03
N TYR A 11 3.51 -68.34 -114.56
CA TYR A 11 3.11 -68.28 -115.95
C TYR A 11 1.75 -67.62 -116.05
N SER A 12 1.60 -66.71 -116.99
CA SER A 12 0.32 -66.10 -117.33
C SER A 12 0.11 -66.28 -118.81
N ARG A 13 -0.90 -67.05 -119.18
CA ARG A 13 -1.28 -67.23 -120.57
C ARG A 13 -2.61 -66.56 -120.81
N GLU A 14 -2.57 -65.58 -121.71
CA GLU A 14 -3.77 -64.92 -122.20
C GLU A 14 -4.18 -65.56 -123.52
N TYR A 15 -5.43 -65.99 -123.60
CA TYR A 15 -5.98 -66.50 -124.84
C TYR A 15 -7.37 -65.94 -125.07
N ASN A 16 -7.61 -65.56 -126.31
CA ASN A 16 -8.91 -65.10 -126.77
C ASN A 16 -9.71 -66.34 -127.18
N ARG A 17 -10.75 -66.64 -126.42
CA ARG A 17 -11.69 -67.67 -126.81
C ARG A 17 -12.86 -66.98 -127.49
N THR A 18 -13.10 -67.31 -128.75
CA THR A 18 -14.32 -66.91 -129.44
C THR A 18 -15.47 -67.67 -128.81
N LEU A 19 -16.41 -66.96 -128.23
CA LEU A 19 -17.63 -67.52 -127.68
C LEU A 19 -18.55 -67.93 -128.83
N LYS A 20 -19.52 -68.82 -128.58
CA LYS A 20 -20.42 -69.35 -129.62
C LYS A 20 -21.24 -68.25 -130.33
N ASN A 21 -21.34 -67.07 -129.72
CA ASN A 21 -22.01 -65.87 -130.26
C ASN A 21 -21.08 -64.97 -131.11
N GLY A 22 -19.84 -65.39 -131.39
CA GLY A 22 -18.90 -64.67 -132.25
C GLY A 22 -18.02 -63.63 -131.54
N GLU A 23 -18.33 -63.25 -130.30
CA GLU A 23 -17.50 -62.32 -129.51
C GLU A 23 -16.23 -63.02 -128.98
N LYS A 24 -15.08 -62.38 -129.11
CA LYS A 24 -13.82 -62.87 -128.54
C LYS A 24 -13.64 -62.33 -127.12
N LYS A 25 -13.65 -63.24 -126.13
CA LYS A 25 -13.39 -62.89 -124.74
C LYS A 25 -11.99 -63.36 -124.34
N LYS A 26 -11.20 -62.45 -123.79
CA LYS A 26 -9.83 -62.73 -123.35
C LYS A 26 -9.89 -63.37 -121.97
N TYR A 27 -9.31 -64.55 -121.85
CA TYR A 27 -9.13 -65.25 -120.59
C TYR A 27 -7.65 -65.25 -120.25
N THR A 28 -7.34 -64.98 -119.00
CA THR A 28 -5.99 -65.06 -118.48
C THR A 28 -5.94 -66.16 -117.43
N THR A 29 -5.21 -67.22 -117.74
CA THR A 29 -4.92 -68.28 -116.78
C THR A 29 -3.55 -68.03 -116.19
N LYS A 30 -3.47 -68.00 -114.86
CA LYS A 30 -2.21 -67.90 -114.14
C LYS A 30 -1.93 -69.25 -113.48
N GLN A 31 -0.77 -69.81 -113.74
CA GLN A 31 -0.30 -71.04 -113.12
C GLN A 31 1.04 -70.76 -112.46
N ILE A 32 1.24 -71.33 -111.28
CA ILE A 32 2.50 -71.25 -110.56
C ILE A 32 3.12 -72.63 -110.58
N GLN A 33 4.31 -72.73 -111.16
CA GLN A 33 5.08 -73.95 -111.16
C GLN A 33 6.25 -73.76 -110.20
N ILE A 34 6.46 -74.74 -109.32
CA ILE A 34 7.59 -74.75 -108.40
C ILE A 34 8.53 -75.83 -108.88
N THR A 35 9.77 -75.44 -109.13
CA THR A 35 10.83 -76.38 -109.51
C THR A 35 11.71 -76.58 -108.30
N ILE A 36 11.78 -77.81 -107.81
CA ILE A 36 12.58 -78.20 -106.64
C ILE A 36 13.70 -79.11 -107.12
N PRO A 37 14.97 -78.84 -106.78
CA PRO A 37 16.07 -79.76 -107.06
C PRO A 37 15.82 -81.11 -106.38
N LYS A 38 16.16 -82.22 -107.04
CA LYS A 38 15.88 -83.58 -106.53
C LYS A 38 16.46 -83.88 -105.13
N HIS A 39 17.52 -83.19 -104.73
CA HIS A 39 18.14 -83.36 -103.41
C HIS A 39 17.43 -82.55 -102.30
N ASP A 40 16.64 -81.54 -102.67
CA ASP A 40 15.83 -80.71 -101.78
C ASP A 40 14.34 -81.12 -101.82
N ASP A 41 14.01 -82.17 -102.58
CA ASP A 41 12.67 -82.73 -102.66
C ASP A 41 12.37 -83.55 -101.40
N ILE A 42 11.64 -82.93 -100.51
CA ILE A 42 11.23 -83.49 -99.22
C ILE A 42 9.72 -83.68 -99.15
N TYR A 43 9.02 -83.55 -100.30
CA TYR A 43 7.57 -83.50 -100.40
C TYR A 43 7.02 -84.80 -100.99
N GLU A 44 5.88 -85.24 -100.48
CA GLU A 44 5.19 -86.44 -100.98
C GLU A 44 4.12 -86.08 -102.04
N ASP A 45 3.75 -87.04 -102.90
CA ASP A 45 2.76 -86.79 -103.97
C ASP A 45 1.39 -86.37 -103.37
N LYS A 46 0.86 -85.24 -103.86
CA LYS A 46 -0.39 -84.57 -103.40
C LYS A 46 -0.35 -83.98 -101.97
N GLU A 47 0.81 -83.79 -101.36
CA GLU A 47 0.92 -83.08 -100.08
C GLU A 47 0.51 -81.59 -100.22
N GLU A 48 -0.37 -81.11 -99.33
CA GLU A 48 -0.65 -79.67 -99.22
C GLU A 48 0.47 -78.98 -98.44
N VAL A 49 1.14 -78.04 -99.09
CA VAL A 49 2.31 -77.36 -98.54
C VAL A 49 2.09 -75.86 -98.42
N LEU A 50 2.57 -75.28 -97.31
CA LEU A 50 2.62 -73.83 -97.14
C LEU A 50 3.92 -73.29 -97.75
N ILE A 51 3.79 -72.43 -98.75
CA ILE A 51 4.94 -71.80 -99.41
C ILE A 51 5.15 -70.42 -98.79
N ILE A 52 6.23 -70.29 -98.05
CA ILE A 52 6.65 -69.00 -97.47
C ILE A 52 7.70 -68.38 -98.41
N PRO A 53 7.47 -67.17 -98.93
CA PRO A 53 8.48 -66.45 -99.69
C PRO A 53 9.77 -66.34 -98.90
N GLN A 54 10.91 -66.63 -99.53
CA GLN A 54 12.20 -66.57 -98.84
C GLN A 54 12.51 -65.16 -98.30
N SER A 55 11.90 -64.11 -98.87
CA SER A 55 11.97 -62.73 -98.38
C SER A 55 11.28 -62.50 -97.02
N GLU A 56 10.33 -63.35 -96.62
CA GLU A 56 9.54 -63.19 -95.38
C GLU A 56 10.11 -64.05 -94.23
N ILE A 57 11.03 -64.96 -94.53
CA ILE A 57 11.68 -65.82 -93.52
C ILE A 57 12.48 -64.99 -92.51
N GLU A 58 13.08 -63.88 -92.95
CA GLU A 58 13.79 -62.95 -92.05
C GLU A 58 12.81 -62.24 -91.08
N GLU A 59 11.60 -61.93 -91.52
CA GLU A 59 10.57 -61.33 -90.65
C GLU A 59 10.10 -62.30 -89.56
N PHE A 60 9.92 -63.58 -89.90
CA PHE A 60 9.59 -64.63 -88.93
C PHE A 60 10.69 -64.84 -87.89
N LYS A 61 11.96 -64.88 -88.32
CA LYS A 61 13.10 -64.97 -87.38
C LYS A 61 13.16 -63.74 -86.47
N ASN A 62 12.98 -62.54 -87.01
CA ASN A 62 12.92 -61.31 -86.22
C ASN A 62 11.77 -61.31 -85.20
N LEU A 63 10.63 -61.93 -85.52
CA LEU A 63 9.52 -62.09 -84.57
C LEU A 63 9.84 -63.12 -83.48
N GLU A 64 10.47 -64.23 -83.82
CA GLU A 64 10.91 -65.25 -82.86
C GLU A 64 11.97 -64.69 -81.89
N ASP A 65 12.90 -63.88 -82.40
CA ASP A 65 13.88 -63.14 -81.59
C ASP A 65 13.20 -62.12 -80.67
N LYS A 66 12.16 -61.41 -81.15
CA LYS A 66 11.37 -60.48 -80.33
C LYS A 66 10.60 -61.19 -79.22
N VAL A 67 9.98 -62.33 -79.51
CA VAL A 67 9.26 -63.13 -78.51
C VAL A 67 10.22 -63.63 -77.45
N SER A 68 11.37 -64.17 -77.86
CA SER A 68 12.43 -64.60 -76.94
C SER A 68 12.94 -63.45 -76.07
N ALA A 69 13.13 -62.26 -76.65
CA ALA A 69 13.53 -61.07 -75.91
C ALA A 69 12.46 -60.61 -74.90
N LEU A 70 11.17 -60.71 -75.24
CA LEU A 70 10.06 -60.38 -74.34
C LEU A 70 9.94 -61.37 -73.19
N GLU A 71 10.14 -62.66 -73.44
CA GLU A 71 10.16 -63.68 -72.38
C GLU A 71 11.28 -63.43 -71.38
N ILE A 72 12.48 -63.10 -71.88
CA ILE A 72 13.62 -62.72 -71.03
C ILE A 72 13.31 -61.44 -70.25
N ALA A 73 12.72 -60.42 -70.89
CA ALA A 73 12.34 -59.18 -70.21
C ALA A 73 11.31 -59.41 -69.11
N ASN A 74 10.27 -60.22 -69.35
CA ASN A 74 9.28 -60.58 -68.35
C ASN A 74 9.90 -61.36 -67.19
N TYR A 75 10.82 -62.27 -67.46
CA TYR A 75 11.56 -62.98 -66.42
C TYR A 75 12.39 -62.02 -65.56
N ILE A 76 13.09 -61.07 -66.19
CA ILE A 76 13.84 -60.02 -65.48
C ILE A 76 12.91 -59.17 -64.62
N TYR A 77 11.80 -58.66 -65.17
CA TYR A 77 10.84 -57.86 -64.41
C TYR A 77 10.22 -58.63 -63.24
N THR A 78 9.92 -59.92 -63.42
CA THR A 78 9.37 -60.75 -62.35
C THR A 78 10.40 -60.94 -61.24
N ASN A 79 11.66 -61.24 -61.59
CA ASN A 79 12.74 -61.33 -60.63
C ASN A 79 13.03 -59.98 -59.94
N GLU A 80 12.96 -58.86 -60.65
CA GLU A 80 13.08 -57.52 -60.05
C GLU A 80 11.95 -57.25 -59.05
N ILE A 81 10.72 -57.68 -59.34
CA ILE A 81 9.58 -57.57 -58.41
C ILE A 81 9.74 -58.50 -57.19
N GLU A 82 10.30 -59.69 -57.37
CA GLU A 82 10.53 -60.64 -56.26
C GLU A 82 11.73 -60.26 -55.39
N THR A 83 12.78 -59.69 -55.99
CA THR A 83 14.00 -59.25 -55.30
C THR A 83 13.88 -57.83 -54.75
N THR A 84 12.92 -57.02 -55.21
CA THR A 84 12.63 -55.75 -54.58
C THR A 84 12.14 -55.98 -53.16
N PRO A 85 12.73 -55.30 -52.15
CA PRO A 85 12.29 -55.44 -50.77
C PRO A 85 10.82 -55.07 -50.68
N LYS A 86 9.96 -56.02 -50.27
CA LYS A 86 8.57 -55.71 -49.95
C LYS A 86 8.56 -54.66 -48.85
N VAL A 87 8.12 -53.46 -49.19
CA VAL A 87 7.91 -52.38 -48.24
C VAL A 87 6.98 -52.93 -47.16
N ASN A 88 7.43 -52.94 -45.92
CA ASN A 88 6.64 -53.42 -44.80
C ASN A 88 5.62 -52.35 -44.41
N VAL A 89 4.53 -52.27 -45.18
CA VAL A 89 3.45 -51.29 -45.00
C VAL A 89 2.85 -51.40 -43.60
N GLU A 90 2.73 -52.61 -43.06
CA GLU A 90 2.25 -52.85 -41.70
C GLU A 90 3.17 -52.23 -40.63
N ALA A 91 4.50 -52.29 -40.82
CA ALA A 91 5.43 -51.65 -39.90
C ALA A 91 5.28 -50.12 -39.90
N PHE A 92 5.12 -49.50 -41.07
CA PHE A 92 4.88 -48.06 -41.18
C PHE A 92 3.51 -47.66 -40.62
N GLU A 93 2.47 -48.46 -40.83
CA GLU A 93 1.15 -48.21 -40.22
C GLU A 93 1.21 -48.26 -38.69
N ASN A 94 1.95 -49.23 -38.13
CA ASN A 94 2.16 -49.32 -36.69
C ASN A 94 2.93 -48.11 -36.14
N GLU A 95 3.99 -47.68 -36.83
CA GLU A 95 4.75 -46.48 -36.45
C GLU A 95 3.88 -45.22 -36.50
N ILE A 96 3.09 -45.04 -37.57
CA ILE A 96 2.14 -43.93 -37.69
C ILE A 96 1.12 -43.94 -36.55
N ASN A 97 0.62 -45.11 -36.16
CA ASN A 97 -0.34 -45.22 -35.06
C ASN A 97 0.30 -44.91 -33.70
N GLN A 98 1.55 -45.32 -33.47
CA GLN A 98 2.30 -44.94 -32.27
C GLN A 98 2.54 -43.43 -32.21
N LEU A 99 2.98 -42.83 -33.32
CA LEU A 99 3.19 -41.39 -33.42
C LEU A 99 1.90 -40.59 -33.19
N LYS A 100 0.75 -41.09 -33.67
CA LYS A 100 -0.55 -40.48 -33.38
C LYS A 100 -0.89 -40.53 -31.89
N GLN A 101 -0.68 -41.67 -31.23
CA GLN A 101 -0.91 -41.79 -29.79
C GLN A 101 0.00 -40.86 -28.98
N GLU A 102 1.29 -40.78 -29.35
CA GLU A 102 2.24 -39.88 -28.69
C GLU A 102 1.86 -38.42 -28.89
N LYS A 103 1.46 -38.03 -30.11
CA LYS A 103 0.94 -36.70 -30.39
C LYS A 103 -0.27 -36.35 -29.51
N ASP A 104 -1.23 -37.26 -29.37
CA ASP A 104 -2.45 -37.01 -28.57
C ASP A 104 -2.14 -36.89 -27.07
N GLN A 105 -1.18 -37.68 -26.58
CA GLN A 105 -0.66 -37.56 -25.21
C GLN A 105 0.02 -36.21 -25.00
N LEU A 106 0.90 -35.79 -25.92
CA LEU A 106 1.59 -34.51 -25.87
C LEU A 106 0.60 -33.33 -25.88
N LEU A 107 -0.45 -33.41 -26.70
CA LEU A 107 -1.51 -32.41 -26.75
C LEU A 107 -2.21 -32.26 -25.39
N SER A 108 -2.54 -33.40 -24.78
CA SER A 108 -3.21 -33.44 -23.46
C SER A 108 -2.33 -32.83 -22.35
N THR A 109 -1.02 -33.12 -22.37
CA THR A 109 -0.07 -32.48 -21.43
C THR A 109 0.07 -30.99 -21.68
N LEU A 110 0.11 -30.54 -22.94
CA LEU A 110 0.23 -29.13 -23.29
C LEU A 110 -0.99 -28.31 -22.82
N GLU A 111 -2.19 -28.86 -22.97
CA GLU A 111 -3.42 -28.25 -22.46
C GLU A 111 -3.40 -28.14 -20.93
N ASN A 112 -2.96 -29.20 -20.24
CA ASN A 112 -2.83 -29.19 -18.79
C ASN A 112 -1.80 -28.16 -18.31
N GLU A 113 -0.61 -28.11 -18.92
CA GLU A 113 0.40 -27.11 -18.59
C GLU A 113 -0.05 -25.68 -18.87
N SER A 114 -0.77 -25.46 -19.98
CA SER A 114 -1.36 -24.15 -20.28
C SER A 114 -2.37 -23.73 -19.21
N SER A 115 -3.22 -24.65 -18.76
CA SER A 115 -4.18 -24.38 -17.68
C SER A 115 -3.48 -24.02 -16.37
N LYS A 116 -2.41 -24.74 -16.00
CA LYS A 116 -1.60 -24.46 -14.81
C LYS A 116 -0.92 -23.09 -14.92
N LEU A 117 -0.36 -22.76 -16.08
CA LEU A 117 0.27 -21.47 -16.35
C LEU A 117 -0.72 -20.32 -16.14
N GLU A 118 -1.96 -20.47 -16.62
CA GLU A 118 -2.98 -19.44 -16.45
C GLU A 118 -3.36 -19.26 -14.97
N THR A 119 -3.56 -20.36 -14.23
CA THR A 119 -3.81 -20.26 -12.78
C THR A 119 -2.64 -19.62 -12.01
N LEU A 120 -1.40 -19.82 -12.48
CA LEU A 120 -0.22 -19.22 -11.87
C LEU A 120 -0.15 -17.71 -12.14
N LYS A 121 -0.50 -17.27 -13.36
CA LYS A 121 -0.63 -15.85 -13.69
C LYS A 121 -1.69 -15.16 -12.83
N ASP A 122 -2.85 -15.79 -12.64
CA ASP A 122 -3.91 -15.25 -11.79
C ASP A 122 -3.44 -15.07 -10.33
N LYS A 123 -2.76 -16.08 -9.79
CA LYS A 123 -2.17 -16.01 -8.44
C LYS A 123 -1.11 -14.91 -8.36
N HIS A 124 -0.27 -14.78 -9.39
CA HIS A 124 0.76 -13.75 -9.44
C HIS A 124 0.16 -12.34 -9.46
N SER A 125 -0.88 -12.12 -10.27
CA SER A 125 -1.61 -10.84 -10.32
C SER A 125 -2.22 -10.48 -8.97
N LYS A 126 -2.85 -11.44 -8.27
CA LYS A 126 -3.39 -11.23 -6.92
C LYS A 126 -2.30 -10.87 -5.91
N LEU A 127 -1.15 -11.54 -5.97
CA LEU A 127 -0.02 -11.22 -5.09
C LEU A 127 0.53 -9.81 -5.34
N ILE A 128 0.56 -9.34 -6.59
CA ILE A 128 0.95 -7.97 -6.91
C ILE A 128 -0.02 -6.98 -6.26
N GLU A 129 -1.33 -7.21 -6.40
CA GLU A 129 -2.36 -6.35 -5.82
C GLU A 129 -2.28 -6.32 -4.27
N GLU A 130 -2.13 -7.48 -3.63
CA GLU A 130 -1.93 -7.57 -2.19
C GLU A 130 -0.67 -6.81 -1.73
N ASN A 131 0.43 -6.92 -2.48
CA ASN A 131 1.68 -6.24 -2.15
C ASN A 131 1.55 -4.71 -2.25
N GLU A 132 0.85 -4.20 -3.27
CA GLU A 132 0.57 -2.76 -3.40
C GLU A 132 -0.35 -2.25 -2.27
N ASN A 133 -1.33 -3.05 -1.86
CA ASN A 133 -2.17 -2.74 -0.70
C ASN A 133 -1.34 -2.68 0.60
N ILE A 134 -0.45 -3.65 0.82
CA ILE A 134 0.45 -3.67 1.97
C ILE A 134 1.37 -2.44 1.98
N LYS A 135 1.96 -2.07 0.84
CA LYS A 135 2.77 -0.84 0.71
C LYS A 135 1.98 0.40 1.11
N THR A 136 0.74 0.51 0.64
CA THR A 136 -0.14 1.64 0.95
C THR A 136 -0.44 1.70 2.45
N LYS A 137 -0.80 0.57 3.07
CA LYS A 137 -1.00 0.48 4.53
C LYS A 137 0.25 0.86 5.31
N PHE A 138 1.43 0.42 4.86
CA PHE A 138 2.70 0.77 5.49
C PHE A 138 2.97 2.28 5.48
N VAL A 139 2.72 2.95 4.35
CA VAL A 139 2.84 4.41 4.24
C VAL A 139 1.89 5.12 5.21
N ASN A 140 0.62 4.68 5.28
CA ASN A 140 -0.36 5.27 6.19
C ASN A 140 0.03 5.10 7.66
N ILE A 141 0.46 3.89 8.06
CA ILE A 141 0.94 3.62 9.43
C ILE A 141 2.12 4.53 9.79
N LYS A 142 3.04 4.74 8.85
CA LYS A 142 4.20 5.64 9.05
C LYS A 142 3.75 7.08 9.28
N GLN A 143 2.79 7.57 8.51
CA GLN A 143 2.23 8.92 8.68
C GLN A 143 1.49 9.07 10.02
N GLU A 144 0.66 8.09 10.39
CA GLU A 144 -0.02 8.08 11.69
C GLU A 144 0.97 8.08 12.86
N THR A 145 2.06 7.33 12.74
CA THR A 145 3.13 7.27 13.75
C THR A 145 3.79 8.64 13.95
N GLU A 146 4.13 9.35 12.88
CA GLU A 146 4.70 10.71 12.98
C GLU A 146 3.69 11.72 13.55
N ASN A 147 2.40 11.61 13.20
CA ASN A 147 1.35 12.44 13.79
C ASN A 147 1.21 12.19 15.31
N ILE A 148 1.23 10.94 15.74
CA ILE A 148 1.19 10.57 17.17
C ILE A 148 2.42 11.14 17.90
N LYS A 149 3.61 11.03 17.30
CA LYS A 149 4.85 11.56 17.87
C LYS A 149 4.79 13.07 18.08
N THR A 150 4.24 13.79 17.11
CA THR A 150 4.04 15.25 17.18
C THR A 150 3.03 15.64 18.27
N LYS A 151 1.91 14.91 18.38
CA LYS A 151 0.94 15.12 19.46
C LYS A 151 1.56 14.84 20.83
N PHE A 152 2.36 13.78 20.94
CA PHE A 152 3.04 13.42 22.18
C PHE A 152 4.02 14.51 22.64
N THR A 153 4.79 15.10 21.71
CA THR A 153 5.68 16.23 22.05
C THR A 153 4.89 17.45 22.52
N SER A 154 3.77 17.78 21.88
CA SER A 154 2.89 18.89 22.30
C SER A 154 2.35 18.68 23.71
N ILE A 155 1.84 17.48 24.02
CA ILE A 155 1.32 17.15 25.36
C ILE A 155 2.43 17.22 26.41
N LYS A 156 3.65 16.78 26.08
CA LYS A 156 4.79 16.87 26.98
C LYS A 156 5.13 18.32 27.34
N ASP A 157 5.08 19.22 26.35
CA ASP A 157 5.36 20.64 26.55
C ASP A 157 4.24 21.34 27.34
N GLU A 158 2.98 21.04 27.05
CA GLU A 158 1.84 21.52 27.86
C GLU A 158 1.94 21.06 29.32
N ASN A 159 2.29 19.79 29.55
CA ASN A 159 2.44 19.27 30.90
C ASN A 159 3.60 19.95 31.66
N LYS A 160 4.69 20.31 30.96
CA LYS A 160 5.76 21.12 31.55
C LYS A 160 5.25 22.51 31.95
N ASN A 161 4.53 23.19 31.06
CA ASN A 161 3.94 24.50 31.34
C ASN A 161 2.97 24.46 32.54
N LEU A 162 2.13 23.43 32.62
CA LEU A 162 1.20 23.23 33.74
C LEU A 162 1.94 23.02 35.07
N LYS A 163 3.05 22.27 35.08
CA LYS A 163 3.89 22.13 36.27
C LYS A 163 4.48 23.47 36.72
N ASP A 164 4.98 24.26 35.79
CA ASP A 164 5.55 25.58 36.08
C ASP A 164 4.47 26.52 36.66
N LYS A 165 3.28 26.56 36.06
CA LYS A 165 2.13 27.31 36.57
C LYS A 165 1.69 26.84 37.96
N CYS A 166 1.68 25.54 38.20
CA CYS A 166 1.32 24.98 39.52
C CYS A 166 2.34 25.38 40.59
N SER A 167 3.64 25.40 40.25
CA SER A 167 4.69 25.91 41.15
C SER A 167 4.47 27.38 41.47
N TYR A 168 4.21 28.21 40.45
CA TYR A 168 3.95 29.63 40.63
C TYR A 168 2.75 29.90 41.56
N ILE A 169 1.63 29.22 41.34
CA ILE A 169 0.43 29.32 42.19
C ILE A 169 0.75 28.91 43.64
N LYS A 170 1.57 27.88 43.84
CA LYS A 170 1.98 27.44 45.17
C LYS A 170 2.77 28.52 45.91
N ASP A 171 3.66 29.21 45.20
CA ASP A 171 4.48 30.29 45.77
C ASP A 171 3.62 31.54 46.05
N GLU A 172 2.71 31.91 45.16
CA GLU A 172 1.74 32.99 45.42
C GLU A 172 0.87 32.69 46.64
N ASN A 173 0.35 31.46 46.76
CA ASN A 173 -0.48 31.08 47.90
C ASN A 173 0.29 31.14 49.23
N LYS A 174 1.59 30.80 49.21
CA LYS A 174 2.47 30.99 50.38
C LYS A 174 2.61 32.48 50.73
N SER A 175 2.87 33.32 49.74
CA SER A 175 2.98 34.78 49.93
C SER A 175 1.70 35.41 50.49
N ILE A 176 0.54 34.97 49.99
CA ILE A 176 -0.78 35.39 50.49
C ILE A 176 -0.96 34.97 51.95
N LYS A 177 -0.61 33.72 52.29
CA LYS A 177 -0.69 33.22 53.67
C LYS A 177 0.18 34.03 54.63
N ASP A 178 1.44 34.29 54.25
CA ASP A 178 2.37 35.10 55.05
C ASP A 178 1.83 36.54 55.22
N SER A 179 1.24 37.11 54.17
CA SER A 179 0.61 38.44 54.21
C SER A 179 -0.60 38.47 55.15
N TYR A 180 -1.45 37.44 55.10
CA TYR A 180 -2.60 37.30 55.99
C TYR A 180 -2.17 37.23 57.46
N GLU A 181 -1.13 36.45 57.77
CA GLU A 181 -0.59 36.34 59.13
C GLU A 181 -0.07 37.69 59.64
N ARG A 182 0.65 38.45 58.81
CA ARG A 182 1.10 39.81 59.17
C ARG A 182 -0.07 40.75 59.46
N ILE A 183 -1.12 40.72 58.64
CA ILE A 183 -2.32 41.54 58.85
C ILE A 183 -3.03 41.13 60.14
N SER A 184 -3.17 39.83 60.39
CA SER A 184 -3.78 39.30 61.61
C SER A 184 -3.03 39.74 62.88
N ASN A 185 -1.69 39.66 62.86
CA ASN A 185 -0.86 40.12 63.97
C ASN A 185 -1.02 41.64 64.18
N LYS A 186 -1.00 42.43 63.12
CA LYS A 186 -1.20 43.89 63.20
C LYS A 186 -2.58 44.25 63.75
N TYR A 187 -3.62 43.52 63.36
CA TYR A 187 -4.97 43.70 63.91
C TYR A 187 -5.00 43.41 65.42
N THR A 188 -4.36 42.33 65.86
CA THR A 188 -4.27 41.98 67.29
C THR A 188 -3.53 43.06 68.08
N SER A 189 -2.40 43.57 67.58
CA SER A 189 -1.67 44.69 68.19
C SER A 189 -2.54 45.95 68.29
N LEU A 190 -3.21 46.34 67.20
CA LEU A 190 -4.07 47.52 67.19
C LEU A 190 -5.25 47.40 68.17
N LYS A 191 -5.82 46.20 68.31
CA LYS A 191 -6.86 45.92 69.29
C LYS A 191 -6.35 46.11 70.72
N GLN A 192 -5.13 45.68 71.01
CA GLN A 192 -4.50 45.89 72.31
C GLN A 192 -4.20 47.37 72.56
N ASP A 193 -3.64 48.08 71.59
CA ASP A 193 -3.36 49.52 71.69
C ASP A 193 -4.62 50.33 71.95
N THR A 194 -5.74 49.94 71.31
CA THR A 194 -7.06 50.54 71.54
C THR A 194 -7.52 50.34 72.98
N LEU A 195 -7.34 49.13 73.54
CA LEU A 195 -7.70 48.84 74.93
C LEU A 195 -6.84 49.63 75.91
N ASN A 196 -5.52 49.70 75.66
CA ASN A 196 -4.59 50.49 76.46
C ASN A 196 -4.96 51.97 76.45
N THR A 197 -5.26 52.52 75.27
CA THR A 197 -5.71 53.91 75.10
C THR A 197 -7.00 54.18 75.88
N LYS A 198 -7.99 53.27 75.79
CA LYS A 198 -9.24 53.38 76.54
C LYS A 198 -9.02 53.39 78.06
N THR A 199 -8.11 52.54 78.53
CA THR A 199 -7.73 52.46 79.95
C THR A 199 -7.03 53.74 80.40
N SER A 200 -6.05 54.23 79.62
CA SER A 200 -5.38 55.50 79.90
C SER A 200 -6.34 56.67 79.96
N TYR A 201 -7.33 56.71 79.06
CA TYR A 201 -8.35 57.76 79.06
C TYR A 201 -9.20 57.71 80.34
N ALA A 202 -9.62 56.53 80.79
CA ALA A 202 -10.36 56.36 82.03
C ALA A 202 -9.56 56.87 83.24
N ASN A 203 -8.27 56.52 83.33
CA ASN A 203 -7.39 56.98 84.40
C ASN A 203 -7.23 58.52 84.42
N ILE A 204 -7.03 59.14 83.23
CA ILE A 204 -6.95 60.60 83.12
C ILE A 204 -8.27 61.26 83.56
N PHE A 205 -9.39 60.67 83.15
CA PHE A 205 -10.72 61.16 83.53
C PHE A 205 -10.94 61.12 85.05
N GLU A 206 -10.55 60.03 85.71
CA GLU A 206 -10.59 59.92 87.17
C GLU A 206 -9.66 60.92 87.85
N SER A 207 -8.43 61.08 87.35
CA SER A 207 -7.48 62.06 87.87
C SER A 207 -8.01 63.49 87.76
N ASN A 208 -8.66 63.84 86.64
CA ASN A 208 -9.27 65.15 86.46
C ASN A 208 -10.41 65.40 87.46
N GLN A 209 -11.27 64.41 87.71
CA GLN A 209 -12.32 64.53 88.74
C GLN A 209 -11.72 64.77 90.13
N ASN A 210 -10.61 64.12 90.46
CA ASN A 210 -9.94 64.34 91.75
C ASN A 210 -9.35 65.75 91.84
N LEU A 211 -8.70 66.23 90.77
CA LEU A 211 -8.19 67.61 90.69
C LEU A 211 -9.31 68.65 90.80
N GLU A 212 -10.48 68.41 90.20
CA GLU A 212 -11.65 69.29 90.36
C GLU A 212 -12.13 69.36 91.80
N LYS A 213 -12.14 68.23 92.53
CA LYS A 213 -12.47 68.19 93.96
C LYS A 213 -11.43 68.92 94.81
N GLU A 214 -10.14 68.71 94.55
CA GLU A 214 -9.05 69.40 95.25
C GLU A 214 -9.12 70.92 95.03
N LEU A 215 -9.36 71.34 93.78
CA LEU A 215 -9.54 72.76 93.45
C LEU A 215 -10.73 73.35 94.21
N LYS A 216 -11.85 72.61 94.30
CA LYS A 216 -13.01 73.06 95.07
C LYS A 216 -12.70 73.20 96.57
N SER A 217 -12.00 72.23 97.16
CA SER A 217 -11.55 72.29 98.55
C SER A 217 -10.65 73.50 98.80
N MET A 218 -9.70 73.77 97.89
CA MET A 218 -8.80 74.92 97.99
C MET A 218 -9.56 76.26 97.91
N TYR A 219 -10.59 76.36 97.07
CA TYR A 219 -11.46 77.54 97.05
C TYR A 219 -12.21 77.72 98.37
N ASP A 220 -12.70 76.63 98.96
CA ASP A 220 -13.41 76.68 100.23
C ASP A 220 -12.45 77.11 101.37
N GLU A 221 -11.24 76.55 101.43
CA GLU A 221 -10.18 76.97 102.37
C GLU A 221 -9.74 78.43 102.17
N TYR A 222 -9.62 78.88 100.92
CA TYR A 222 -9.30 80.28 100.61
C TYR A 222 -10.39 81.22 101.13
N ASN A 223 -11.66 80.89 100.94
CA ASN A 223 -12.77 81.71 101.45
C ASN A 223 -12.76 81.75 102.98
N GLU A 224 -12.53 80.62 103.66
CA GLU A 224 -12.38 80.60 105.13
C GLU A 224 -11.21 81.47 105.61
N LEU A 225 -10.10 81.50 104.88
CA LEU A 225 -8.95 82.35 105.20
C LEU A 225 -9.27 83.84 105.00
N VAL A 226 -10.01 84.17 103.94
CA VAL A 226 -10.50 85.55 103.68
C VAL A 226 -11.43 85.99 104.81
N ASP A 227 -12.37 85.15 105.23
CA ASP A 227 -13.28 85.45 106.34
C ASP A 227 -12.51 85.72 107.63
N LYS A 228 -11.55 84.86 107.99
CA LYS A 228 -10.66 85.07 109.14
C LYS A 228 -9.82 86.34 109.03
N TYR A 229 -9.30 86.66 107.84
CA TYR A 229 -8.54 87.89 107.62
C TYR A 229 -9.40 89.12 107.91
N ASN A 230 -10.64 89.13 107.41
CA ASN A 230 -11.60 90.22 107.64
C ASN A 230 -11.92 90.35 109.14
N GLU A 231 -12.15 89.24 109.85
CA GLU A 231 -12.36 89.25 111.31
C GLU A 231 -11.16 89.87 112.06
N LEU A 232 -9.93 89.48 111.72
CA LEU A 232 -8.72 90.05 112.34
C LEU A 232 -8.50 91.53 111.99
N GLU A 233 -8.90 91.96 110.79
CA GLU A 233 -8.83 93.35 110.36
C GLU A 233 -9.81 94.22 111.17
N GLU A 234 -11.04 93.74 111.38
CA GLU A 234 -12.02 94.36 112.27
C GLU A 234 -11.50 94.44 113.71
N GLU A 235 -10.98 93.34 114.26
CA GLU A 235 -10.39 93.31 115.60
C GLU A 235 -9.24 94.33 115.73
N ASN A 236 -8.34 94.40 114.75
CA ASN A 236 -7.26 95.39 114.71
C ASN A 236 -7.79 96.82 114.71
N TYR A 237 -8.87 97.09 113.97
CA TYR A 237 -9.50 98.40 113.96
C TYR A 237 -10.03 98.79 115.34
N PHE A 238 -10.74 97.87 116.02
CA PHE A 238 -11.22 98.08 117.39
C PHE A 238 -10.06 98.33 118.37
N LEU A 239 -8.99 97.53 118.32
CA LEU A 239 -7.82 97.69 119.18
C LEU A 239 -7.10 99.03 118.96
N LYS A 240 -6.92 99.47 117.71
CA LYS A 240 -6.34 100.79 117.40
C LYS A 240 -7.19 101.93 117.95
N SER A 241 -8.51 101.83 117.83
CA SER A 241 -9.45 102.81 118.38
C SER A 241 -9.34 102.89 119.90
N ASN A 242 -9.38 101.74 120.60
CA ASN A 242 -9.22 101.67 122.05
C ASN A 242 -7.86 102.22 122.50
N LYS A 243 -6.77 101.86 121.82
CA LYS A 243 -5.44 102.40 122.13
C LYS A 243 -5.39 103.93 121.99
N SER A 244 -5.98 104.48 120.94
CA SER A 244 -6.08 105.94 120.74
C SER A 244 -6.88 106.60 121.87
N HIS A 245 -7.97 105.96 122.30
CA HIS A 245 -8.78 106.41 123.44
C HIS A 245 -8.00 106.38 124.76
N ASP A 246 -7.31 105.29 125.06
CA ASP A 246 -6.48 105.13 126.25
C ASP A 246 -5.33 106.14 126.27
N GLU A 247 -4.68 106.37 125.12
CA GLU A 247 -3.61 107.35 124.95
C GLU A 247 -4.12 108.79 125.13
N TYR A 248 -5.33 109.09 124.64
CA TYR A 248 -6.02 110.36 124.93
C TYR A 248 -6.28 110.54 126.43
N ILE A 249 -6.82 109.54 127.11
CA ILE A 249 -7.06 109.57 128.57
C ILE A 249 -5.74 109.76 129.32
N ALA A 250 -4.70 108.99 128.97
CA ALA A 250 -3.39 109.09 129.61
C ALA A 250 -2.77 110.48 129.45
N ASN A 251 -2.87 111.10 128.25
CA ASN A 251 -2.42 112.46 128.02
C ASN A 251 -3.22 113.49 128.83
N ARG A 252 -4.55 113.34 128.91
CA ARG A 252 -5.42 114.17 129.77
C ARG A 252 -5.04 114.08 131.24
N ILE A 253 -4.76 112.88 131.75
CA ILE A 253 -4.30 112.65 133.12
C ILE A 253 -2.91 113.28 133.32
N LYS A 254 -2.00 113.12 132.36
CA LYS A 254 -0.66 113.72 132.42
C LYS A 254 -0.72 115.25 132.44
N GLU A 255 -1.57 115.88 131.63
CA GLU A 255 -1.83 117.32 131.68
C GLU A 255 -2.42 117.76 133.01
N PHE A 256 -3.32 116.96 133.59
CA PHE A 256 -3.90 117.24 134.90
C PHE A 256 -2.81 117.23 135.98
N ILE A 257 -1.96 116.21 136.01
CA ILE A 257 -0.84 116.11 136.96
C ILE A 257 0.15 117.26 136.79
N LEU A 258 0.56 117.59 135.56
CA LEU A 258 1.53 118.66 135.26
C LEU A 258 1.02 120.08 135.53
N LYS A 259 -0.29 120.30 135.69
CA LYS A 259 -0.89 121.60 136.09
C LYS A 259 -0.99 121.77 137.61
N THR A 260 -0.51 120.82 138.40
CA THR A 260 -0.65 120.79 139.87
C THR A 260 0.59 121.27 140.63
N ASP A 261 1.60 121.80 139.94
CA ASP A 261 2.78 122.50 140.50
C ASP A 261 2.84 123.94 139.98
#